data_AF-A0A1M5EHD6-F1
#
_entry.id   AF-A0A1M5EHD6-F1
#
_cell.length_a   1.000
_cell.length_b   1.000
_cell.length_c   1.000
_cell.angle_alpha   90.00
_cell.angle_beta   90.00
_cell.angle_gamma   90.00
#
_symmetry.space_group_name_H-M   'P 1'
#
loop_
_entity.id
_entity.type
_entity.pdbx_description
1 polymer ?
#
loop_
_entity_poly.entity_id
_entity_poly.type
_entity_poly.pdbx_seq_one_letter_code
_entity_poly.pdbx_strand_id
1 'polypeptide(L)'
;MTDGATEMLLCTSIPPRFGGEDEARQLSRAGLTIADAIASFEAASFRVVSVNRQGEAAGIRGFPTVEIREVPPGGLFPNKYGPNFGQIFEQFSDDPGAIVNADIYMVKSDIASVLATRPGTVLIARRLDVATAATGVVGTYNRGIDGIFFSGGALAELAADPDVGAFQMGAPYWDILLPTVASLHHSVEFVAAPFLLHEVHPARWNSADYKMLRERAVNVMVAHARRYQATRPRAAAFLAGLEAFLGGPFEPLTERKIKDSAVFMNLWLAKIEQSPSRLVAVDYNDPTINRFISQLFSHTAEALSIANWLDAREDDGQQSLFGKVHRFVKLILRTRRAQKKVERVRKVFPS
;
A
#
# COMPACT_ATOMS: atom_id res chain seq x y z
N MET A 1 4.33 38.16 2.40
CA MET A 1 3.17 37.62 3.12
C MET A 1 2.88 36.29 2.47
N THR A 2 3.42 35.21 3.03
CA THR A 2 3.14 33.84 2.58
C THR A 2 1.74 33.51 3.08
N ASP A 3 0.78 33.44 2.15
CA ASP A 3 -0.56 32.93 2.44
C ASP A 3 -0.41 31.61 3.20
N GLY A 4 -1.08 31.53 4.35
CA GLY A 4 -1.07 30.38 5.24
C GLY A 4 -1.71 29.18 4.56
N ALA A 5 -0.95 28.49 3.71
CA ALA A 5 -1.29 27.16 3.25
C ALA A 5 -1.36 26.28 4.50
N THR A 6 -2.59 25.92 4.89
CA THR A 6 -2.83 24.98 5.98
C THR A 6 -2.08 23.70 5.67
N GLU A 7 -1.07 23.37 6.48
CA GLU A 7 -0.32 22.12 6.34
C GLU A 7 -1.29 20.93 6.43
N MET A 8 -1.21 20.03 5.46
CA MET A 8 -2.11 18.88 5.39
C MET A 8 -1.62 17.78 6.32
N LEU A 9 -2.52 17.03 6.94
CA LEU A 9 -2.12 15.94 7.85
C LEU A 9 -1.62 14.73 7.06
N LEU A 10 -0.48 14.18 7.46
CA LEU A 10 -0.07 12.83 7.10
C LEU A 10 0.04 11.98 8.37
N CYS A 11 -0.72 10.88 8.42
CA CYS A 11 -0.59 9.88 9.46
C CYS A 11 0.32 8.73 9.02
N THR A 12 1.19 8.34 9.94
CA THR A 12 2.03 7.15 9.83
C THR A 12 2.09 6.41 11.16
N SER A 13 2.90 5.36 11.25
CA SER A 13 3.20 4.66 12.51
C SER A 13 4.69 4.30 12.54
N ILE A 14 5.46 5.14 13.25
CA ILE A 14 6.90 4.94 13.43
C ILE A 14 7.11 3.77 14.42
N PRO A 15 7.80 2.69 14.03
CA PRO A 15 8.07 1.58 14.93
C PRO A 15 8.98 2.02 16.09
N PRO A 16 8.65 1.68 17.35
CA PRO A 16 9.47 2.05 18.51
C PRO A 16 10.84 1.36 18.47
N ARG A 17 11.85 2.05 19.02
CA ARG A 17 13.23 1.54 19.21
C ARG A 17 13.50 1.40 20.69
N PHE A 18 13.53 0.16 21.17
CA PHE A 18 13.95 -0.15 22.55
C PHE A 18 15.45 -0.52 22.64
N GLY A 19 16.23 -0.23 21.59
CA GLY A 19 17.67 -0.49 21.48
C GLY A 19 18.01 -1.85 20.88
N GLY A 20 19.32 -2.11 20.69
CA GLY A 20 19.83 -3.41 20.22
C GLY A 20 19.55 -3.69 18.74
N GLU A 21 19.09 -4.92 18.43
CA GLU A 21 18.79 -5.34 17.06
C GLU A 21 17.67 -4.51 16.41
N ASP A 22 16.72 -3.99 17.19
CA ASP A 22 15.59 -3.21 16.65
C ASP A 22 16.03 -1.86 16.08
N GLU A 23 17.10 -1.27 16.62
CA GLU A 23 17.70 -0.05 16.09
C GLU A 23 18.51 -0.34 14.82
N ALA A 24 19.31 -1.42 14.83
CA ALA A 24 20.07 -1.85 13.65
C ALA A 24 19.17 -2.26 12.47
N ARG A 25 17.96 -2.77 12.73
CA ARG A 25 16.97 -3.19 11.73
C ARG A 25 16.29 -2.03 11.01
N GLN A 26 16.27 -0.83 11.61
CA GLN A 26 15.64 0.36 11.03
C GLN A 26 16.65 1.30 10.34
N LEU A 27 17.94 0.92 10.35
CA LEU A 27 18.96 1.63 9.60
C LEU A 27 18.86 1.24 8.13
N SER A 28 18.43 2.19 7.32
CA SER A 28 18.53 2.07 5.87
C SER A 28 19.99 2.01 5.44
N ARG A 29 20.33 1.08 4.56
CA ARG A 29 21.66 1.03 3.91
C ARG A 29 21.65 1.77 2.58
N ALA A 30 20.46 1.96 2.01
CA ALA A 30 20.25 2.78 0.82
C ALA A 30 20.14 4.29 1.12
N GLY A 31 20.22 4.73 2.38
CA GLY A 31 20.02 6.13 2.76
C GLY A 31 18.59 6.63 2.54
N LEU A 32 17.62 5.74 2.76
CA LEU A 32 16.18 5.97 2.86
C LEU A 32 15.73 5.60 4.29
N THR A 33 16.32 6.24 5.30
CA THR A 33 15.94 6.01 6.70
C THR A 33 14.54 6.53 6.97
N ILE A 34 13.94 6.15 8.10
CA ILE A 34 12.67 6.75 8.55
C ILE A 34 12.80 8.29 8.67
N ALA A 35 13.97 8.81 9.06
CA ALA A 35 14.17 10.25 9.13
C ALA A 35 14.13 10.91 7.74
N ASP A 36 14.71 10.25 6.72
CA ASP A 36 14.63 10.70 5.34
C ASP A 36 13.17 10.65 4.82
N ALA A 37 12.43 9.60 5.18
CA ALA A 37 11.00 9.48 4.88
C ALA A 37 10.18 10.63 5.51
N ILE A 38 10.35 10.90 6.80
CA ILE A 38 9.68 12.02 7.49
C ILE A 38 10.01 13.36 6.82
N ALA A 39 11.29 13.63 6.57
CA ALA A 39 11.71 14.87 5.90
C ALA A 39 11.09 15.00 4.50
N SER A 40 10.92 13.89 3.79
CA SER A 40 10.28 13.86 2.47
C SER A 40 8.78 14.19 2.54
N PHE A 41 8.09 13.77 3.60
CA PHE A 41 6.68 14.10 3.82
C PHE A 41 6.50 15.60 4.11
N GLU A 42 7.36 16.15 4.97
CA GLU A 42 7.36 17.57 5.30
C GLU A 42 7.67 18.43 4.06
N ALA A 43 8.63 18.00 3.23
CA ALA A 43 8.95 18.66 1.97
C ALA A 43 7.78 18.64 0.96
N ALA A 44 6.85 17.69 1.09
CA ALA A 44 5.60 17.61 0.34
C ALA A 44 4.43 18.38 1.00
N SER A 45 4.74 19.27 1.95
CA SER A 45 3.77 20.13 2.67
C SER A 45 2.80 19.37 3.58
N PHE A 46 3.24 18.22 4.12
CA PHE A 46 2.50 17.52 5.16
C PHE A 46 3.06 17.80 6.55
N ARG A 47 2.16 18.00 7.50
CA ARG A 47 2.44 17.88 8.93
C ARG A 47 2.31 16.41 9.33
N VAL A 48 3.36 15.84 9.90
CA VAL A 48 3.40 14.41 10.22
C VAL A 48 2.90 14.13 11.64
N VAL A 49 1.96 13.21 11.75
CA VAL A 49 1.55 12.57 13.01
C VAL A 49 1.89 11.09 12.95
N SER A 50 2.64 10.61 13.93
CA SER A 50 2.83 9.18 14.15
C SER A 50 1.78 8.69 15.14
N VAL A 51 0.85 7.87 14.68
CA VAL A 51 -0.12 7.18 15.53
C VAL A 51 0.49 5.86 15.97
N ASN A 52 0.54 5.65 17.27
CA ASN A 52 1.22 4.52 17.89
C ASN A 52 0.41 3.94 19.01
N ARG A 53 0.71 2.71 19.41
CA ARG A 53 0.04 2.10 20.55
C ARG A 53 0.56 2.69 21.85
N GLN A 54 -0.31 2.72 22.85
CA GLN A 54 0.06 3.12 24.20
C GLN A 54 1.30 2.35 24.71
N GLY A 55 2.30 3.09 25.16
CA GLY A 55 3.59 2.59 25.62
C GLY A 55 4.69 2.59 24.56
N GLU A 56 4.39 2.84 23.28
CA GLU A 56 5.40 2.88 22.22
C GLU A 56 6.13 4.23 22.14
N ALA A 57 5.52 5.33 22.60
CA ALA A 57 6.10 6.67 22.45
C ALA A 57 7.50 6.78 23.08
N ALA A 58 7.76 6.09 24.20
CA ALA A 58 9.05 6.10 24.87
C ALA A 58 10.22 5.55 24.01
N GLY A 59 9.91 4.68 23.05
CA GLY A 59 10.85 4.11 22.09
C GLY A 59 11.00 4.94 20.80
N ILE A 60 10.18 5.96 20.59
CA ILE A 60 10.23 6.78 19.37
C ILE A 60 11.05 8.04 19.68
N ARG A 61 12.25 8.12 19.08
CA ARG A 61 13.22 9.20 19.33
C ARG A 61 13.85 9.66 18.03
N GLY A 62 14.28 10.92 17.99
CA GLY A 62 14.97 11.49 16.83
C GLY A 62 14.07 12.12 15.77
N PHE A 63 12.79 12.35 16.08
CA PHE A 63 11.80 12.94 15.17
C PHE A 63 11.14 14.18 15.82
N PRO A 64 11.89 15.28 16.03
CA PRO A 64 11.43 16.42 16.83
C PRO A 64 10.23 17.18 16.23
N THR A 65 10.02 17.05 14.93
CA THR A 65 8.91 17.69 14.19
C THR A 65 7.65 16.83 14.14
N VAL A 66 7.75 15.54 14.51
CA VAL A 66 6.63 14.60 14.43
C VAL A 66 5.84 14.62 15.74
N GLU A 67 4.53 14.83 15.63
CA GLU A 67 3.63 14.66 16.76
C GLU A 67 3.37 13.16 16.98
N ILE A 68 3.68 12.66 18.17
CA ILE A 68 3.40 11.26 18.55
C ILE A 68 2.07 11.20 19.28
N ARG A 69 1.11 10.44 18.74
CA ARG A 69 -0.19 10.19 19.37
C ARG A 69 -0.32 8.73 19.76
N GLU A 70 -0.50 8.47 21.05
CA GLU A 70 -0.74 7.13 21.55
C GLU A 70 -2.24 6.81 21.56
N VAL A 71 -2.59 5.61 21.11
CA VAL A 71 -3.96 5.08 21.11
C VAL A 71 -4.02 3.75 21.87
N PRO A 72 -5.17 3.42 22.50
CA PRO A 72 -5.31 2.17 23.23
C PRO A 72 -5.16 0.96 22.29
N PRO A 73 -4.86 -0.24 22.82
CA PRO A 73 -4.83 -1.46 22.02
C PRO A 73 -6.15 -1.68 21.27
N GLY A 74 -6.08 -1.97 19.97
CA GLY A 74 -7.26 -2.19 19.14
C GLY A 74 -6.96 -2.91 17.83
N GLY A 75 -8.01 -3.22 17.08
CA GLY A 75 -7.92 -3.98 15.83
C GLY A 75 -7.87 -5.49 16.02
N LEU A 76 -7.54 -6.21 14.95
CA LEU A 76 -7.60 -7.67 14.88
C LEU A 76 -6.49 -8.37 15.70
N PHE A 77 -5.36 -7.70 15.90
CA PHE A 77 -4.24 -8.12 16.74
C PHE A 77 -3.72 -6.94 17.57
N PRO A 78 -4.42 -6.56 18.67
CA PRO A 78 -4.15 -5.35 19.44
C PRO A 78 -2.69 -5.16 19.90
N ASN A 79 -1.99 -6.27 20.13
CA ASN A 79 -0.64 -6.27 20.67
C ASN A 79 0.46 -6.65 19.67
N LYS A 80 0.16 -6.78 18.37
CA LYS A 80 1.13 -7.28 17.38
C LYS A 80 1.49 -6.29 16.27
N TYR A 81 0.51 -5.62 15.70
CA TYR A 81 0.69 -4.65 14.61
C TYR A 81 0.49 -3.22 15.14
N GLY A 82 0.59 -2.23 14.26
CA GLY A 82 0.37 -0.83 14.59
C GLY A 82 -1.08 -0.51 15.00
N PRO A 83 -1.44 0.78 15.09
CA PRO A 83 -2.81 1.19 15.38
C PRO A 83 -3.79 0.69 14.32
N ASN A 84 -5.06 0.57 14.70
CA ASN A 84 -6.10 0.20 13.74
C ASN A 84 -6.53 1.41 12.91
N PHE A 85 -7.12 1.16 11.74
CA PHE A 85 -7.51 2.23 10.82
C PHE A 85 -8.64 3.09 11.34
N GLY A 86 -9.53 2.59 12.20
CA GLY A 86 -10.52 3.43 12.89
C GLY A 86 -9.84 4.55 13.70
N GLN A 87 -8.83 4.18 14.48
CA GLN A 87 -8.01 5.14 15.26
C GLN A 87 -7.22 6.10 14.37
N ILE A 88 -6.73 5.65 13.20
CA ILE A 88 -6.05 6.50 12.23
C ILE A 88 -7.04 7.48 11.58
N PHE A 89 -8.24 7.03 11.20
CA PHE A 89 -9.24 7.88 10.56
C PHE A 89 -9.75 8.99 11.48
N GLU A 90 -9.86 8.73 12.79
CA GLU A 90 -10.18 9.73 13.81
C GLU A 90 -9.22 10.93 13.82
N GLN A 91 -8.00 10.79 13.30
CA GLN A 91 -7.03 11.88 13.27
C GLN A 91 -7.36 12.96 12.22
N PHE A 92 -8.10 12.60 11.18
CA PHE A 92 -8.38 13.48 10.05
C PHE A 92 -9.71 14.22 10.19
N SER A 93 -10.68 13.68 10.94
CA SER A 93 -12.06 14.16 10.88
C SER A 93 -12.54 14.22 9.41
N ASP A 94 -12.95 15.38 8.91
CA ASP A 94 -13.31 15.61 7.51
C ASP A 94 -12.18 16.30 6.70
N ASP A 95 -10.99 16.50 7.28
CA ASP A 95 -9.88 17.19 6.62
C ASP A 95 -9.20 16.30 5.56
N PRO A 96 -8.64 16.90 4.50
CA PRO A 96 -7.79 16.17 3.55
C PRO A 96 -6.52 15.65 4.23
N GLY A 97 -5.96 14.56 3.72
CA GLY A 97 -4.80 13.96 4.34
C GLY A 97 -4.14 12.83 3.56
N ALA A 98 -3.17 12.20 4.22
CA ALA A 98 -2.45 11.05 3.70
C ALA A 98 -2.19 10.01 4.80
N ILE A 99 -2.19 8.73 4.42
CA ILE A 99 -1.73 7.62 5.25
C ILE A 99 -0.62 6.90 4.49
N VAL A 100 0.60 6.91 5.03
CA VAL A 100 1.79 6.38 4.38
C VAL A 100 2.65 5.59 5.37
N ASN A 101 3.21 4.45 4.96
CA ASN A 101 4.16 3.68 5.79
C ASN A 101 5.40 4.53 6.17
N ALA A 102 5.89 4.38 7.42
CA ALA A 102 6.92 5.28 7.99
C ALA A 102 8.31 5.12 7.36
N ASP A 103 8.57 4.02 6.67
CA ASP A 103 9.81 3.69 5.98
C ASP A 103 9.75 3.98 4.47
N ILE A 104 8.75 4.73 4.02
CA ILE A 104 8.56 5.11 2.62
C ILE A 104 9.07 6.52 2.39
N TYR A 105 9.99 6.66 1.45
CA TYR A 105 10.39 7.97 0.96
C TYR A 105 9.39 8.46 -0.10
N MET A 106 8.85 9.67 0.09
CA MET A 106 7.96 10.31 -0.87
C MET A 106 8.74 11.29 -1.71
N VAL A 107 8.71 11.09 -3.02
CA VAL A 107 9.34 12.01 -3.96
C VAL A 107 8.60 13.34 -3.90
N LYS A 108 9.36 14.44 -3.89
CA LYS A 108 8.79 15.79 -3.91
C LYS A 108 7.76 15.93 -5.03
N SER A 109 6.60 16.51 -4.70
CA SER A 109 5.47 16.65 -5.61
C SER A 109 4.52 17.76 -5.18
N ASP A 110 3.50 18.03 -6.00
CA ASP A 110 2.40 18.95 -5.70
C ASP A 110 1.17 18.28 -5.04
N ILE A 111 1.32 17.05 -4.53
CA ILE A 111 0.21 16.21 -4.02
C ILE A 111 -0.69 16.94 -3.02
N ALA A 112 -0.14 17.67 -2.05
CA ALA A 112 -0.95 18.37 -1.06
C ALA A 112 -1.85 19.46 -1.70
N SER A 113 -1.32 20.18 -2.69
CA SER A 113 -2.09 21.18 -3.45
C SER A 113 -3.21 20.53 -4.27
N VAL A 114 -2.93 19.37 -4.86
CA VAL A 114 -3.92 18.57 -5.61
C VAL A 114 -5.07 18.16 -4.70
N LEU A 115 -4.79 17.64 -3.50
CA LEU A 115 -5.80 17.19 -2.55
C LEU A 115 -6.64 18.35 -2.00
N ALA A 116 -6.04 19.53 -1.81
CA ALA A 116 -6.73 20.72 -1.33
C ALA A 116 -7.72 21.29 -2.37
N THR A 117 -7.46 21.09 -3.66
CA THR A 117 -8.24 21.71 -4.75
C THR A 117 -9.22 20.77 -5.44
N ARG A 118 -9.20 19.47 -5.10
CA ARG A 118 -10.01 18.45 -5.78
C ARG A 118 -10.82 17.60 -4.78
N PRO A 119 -12.01 18.06 -4.35
CA PRO A 119 -12.85 17.31 -3.42
C PRO A 119 -13.34 15.97 -4.01
N GLY A 120 -13.53 14.97 -3.15
CA GLY A 120 -13.93 13.61 -3.53
C GLY A 120 -12.83 12.77 -4.19
N THR A 121 -11.58 13.23 -4.17
CA THR A 121 -10.44 12.53 -4.78
C THR A 121 -9.79 11.59 -3.77
N VAL A 122 -9.54 10.35 -4.20
CA VAL A 122 -8.65 9.42 -3.50
C VAL A 122 -7.53 9.01 -4.45
N LEU A 123 -6.30 9.32 -4.09
CA LEU A 123 -5.10 8.91 -4.82
C LEU A 123 -4.40 7.80 -4.03
N ILE A 124 -3.90 6.79 -4.73
CA ILE A 124 -3.18 5.68 -4.14
C ILE A 124 -1.86 5.48 -4.86
N ALA A 125 -0.86 4.99 -4.15
CA ALA A 125 0.46 4.82 -4.73
C ALA A 125 1.11 3.51 -4.30
N ARG A 126 1.72 2.83 -5.27
CA ARG A 126 2.66 1.74 -5.03
C ARG A 126 4.03 2.32 -4.77
N ARG A 127 4.80 1.65 -3.92
CA ARG A 127 6.24 1.91 -3.83
C ARG A 127 7.00 1.31 -5.00
N LEU A 128 8.12 1.96 -5.33
CA LEU A 128 9.20 1.43 -6.13
C LEU A 128 10.26 0.86 -5.17
N ASP A 129 10.50 -0.44 -5.24
CA ASP A 129 11.54 -1.09 -4.44
C ASP A 129 12.92 -0.72 -5.02
N VAL A 130 13.83 -0.22 -4.17
CA VAL A 130 15.23 0.10 -4.52
C VAL A 130 16.18 -0.83 -3.78
N ALA A 131 17.35 -1.07 -4.37
CA ALA A 131 18.34 -1.98 -3.80
C ALA A 131 18.99 -1.39 -2.54
N THR A 132 19.25 -2.26 -1.55
CA THR A 132 19.89 -1.95 -0.25
C THR A 132 21.25 -1.26 -0.37
N ALA A 133 22.02 -1.57 -1.42
CA ALA A 133 23.31 -0.93 -1.66
C ALA A 133 23.21 0.41 -2.41
N ALA A 134 21.99 0.95 -2.59
CA ALA A 134 21.69 2.06 -3.48
C ALA A 134 22.21 1.88 -4.93
N THR A 135 22.33 0.63 -5.36
CA THR A 135 22.86 0.22 -6.68
C THR A 135 21.78 0.10 -7.75
N GLY A 136 20.64 0.77 -7.58
CA GLY A 136 19.59 0.84 -8.58
C GLY A 136 18.19 0.46 -8.10
N VAL A 137 17.28 0.38 -9.07
CA VAL A 137 15.88 0.06 -8.88
C VAL A 137 15.66 -1.43 -9.07
N VAL A 138 14.97 -2.05 -8.11
CA VAL A 138 14.49 -3.42 -8.23
C VAL A 138 13.28 -3.35 -9.14
N GLY A 139 12.14 -2.86 -8.67
CA GLY A 139 10.96 -2.68 -9.50
C GLY A 139 9.74 -2.23 -8.72
N THR A 140 8.60 -2.08 -9.40
CA THR A 140 7.36 -1.65 -8.74
C THR A 140 6.78 -2.77 -7.87
N TYR A 141 6.44 -2.44 -6.62
CA TYR A 141 5.82 -3.38 -5.70
C TYR A 141 4.35 -3.61 -6.04
N ASN A 142 4.08 -4.67 -6.80
CA ASN A 142 2.73 -4.94 -7.34
C ASN A 142 1.80 -5.71 -6.37
N ARG A 143 2.20 -5.93 -5.11
CA ARG A 143 1.44 -6.75 -4.15
C ARG A 143 0.63 -5.93 -3.14
N GLY A 144 0.87 -4.63 -3.05
CA GLY A 144 0.25 -3.77 -2.07
C GLY A 144 0.33 -2.30 -2.47
N ILE A 145 -0.13 -1.46 -1.56
CA ILE A 145 -0.20 -0.01 -1.66
C ILE A 145 0.38 0.56 -0.38
N ASP A 146 1.28 1.53 -0.52
CA ASP A 146 2.04 2.06 0.61
C ASP A 146 1.65 3.50 0.94
N GLY A 147 0.86 4.15 0.08
CA GLY A 147 0.30 5.47 0.33
C GLY A 147 -1.16 5.58 -0.14
N ILE A 148 -2.00 6.12 0.73
CA ILE A 148 -3.38 6.53 0.46
C ILE A 148 -3.47 8.03 0.75
N PHE A 149 -3.93 8.80 -0.22
CA PHE A 149 -4.00 10.25 -0.20
C PHE A 149 -5.42 10.65 -0.54
N PHE A 150 -6.00 11.62 0.16
CA PHE A 150 -7.42 11.88 0.01
C PHE A 150 -7.78 13.32 0.30
N SER A 151 -8.76 13.82 -0.45
CA SER A 151 -9.42 15.09 -0.12
C SER A 151 -10.34 14.92 1.09
N GLY A 152 -10.75 16.03 1.70
CA GLY A 152 -11.62 16.01 2.87
C GLY A 152 -12.91 15.22 2.68
N GLY A 153 -13.31 14.46 3.71
CA GLY A 153 -14.49 13.59 3.73
C GLY A 153 -14.44 12.36 2.81
N ALA A 154 -13.41 12.18 1.98
CA ALA A 154 -13.37 11.09 0.98
C ALA A 154 -13.14 9.69 1.59
N LEU A 155 -12.89 9.60 2.90
CA LEU A 155 -12.79 8.32 3.62
C LEU A 155 -13.94 8.10 4.63
N ALA A 156 -14.98 8.95 4.61
CA ALA A 156 -16.06 8.90 5.61
C ALA A 156 -16.74 7.51 5.69
N GLU A 157 -17.00 6.86 4.55
CA GLU A 157 -17.60 5.52 4.54
C GLU A 157 -16.68 4.41 5.09
N LEU A 158 -15.36 4.61 5.03
CA LEU A 158 -14.38 3.68 5.62
C LEU A 158 -14.31 3.92 7.13
N ALA A 159 -14.29 5.18 7.56
CA ALA A 159 -14.30 5.56 8.96
C ALA A 159 -15.57 5.09 9.68
N ALA A 160 -16.71 5.11 8.99
CA ALA A 160 -17.99 4.63 9.53
C ALA A 160 -18.14 3.10 9.55
N ASP A 161 -17.22 2.33 8.95
CA ASP A 161 -17.26 0.87 8.94
C ASP A 161 -16.27 0.27 9.96
N PRO A 162 -16.75 -0.21 11.13
CA PRO A 162 -15.87 -0.75 12.17
C PRO A 162 -15.13 -2.02 11.73
N ASP A 163 -15.67 -2.80 10.80
CA ASP A 163 -15.00 -4.01 10.31
C ASP A 163 -13.82 -3.67 9.39
N VAL A 164 -13.93 -2.58 8.63
CA VAL A 164 -12.84 -2.01 7.83
C VAL A 164 -11.82 -1.35 8.76
N GLY A 165 -12.28 -0.51 9.69
CA GLY A 165 -11.44 0.19 10.67
C GLY A 165 -10.66 -0.75 11.60
N ALA A 166 -11.10 -2.00 11.79
CA ALA A 166 -10.40 -2.98 12.62
C ALA A 166 -9.05 -3.47 12.04
N PHE A 167 -8.80 -3.28 10.74
CA PHE A 167 -7.48 -3.58 10.17
C PHE A 167 -6.41 -2.65 10.74
N GLN A 168 -5.16 -3.11 10.75
CA GLN A 168 -4.07 -2.38 11.39
C GLN A 168 -2.95 -2.06 10.41
N MET A 169 -2.32 -0.90 10.63
CA MET A 169 -1.14 -0.52 9.88
C MET A 169 0.00 -1.53 10.12
N GLY A 170 0.70 -1.91 9.05
CA GLY A 170 1.72 -2.96 9.07
C GLY A 170 1.18 -4.41 9.08
N ALA A 171 -0.14 -4.62 9.24
CA ALA A 171 -0.74 -5.94 9.10
C ALA A 171 -0.94 -6.31 7.61
N PRO A 172 -0.89 -7.60 7.21
CA PRO A 172 -1.29 -7.99 5.87
C PRO A 172 -2.69 -7.51 5.46
N TYR A 173 -2.88 -7.20 4.17
CA TYR A 173 -4.15 -6.92 3.48
C TYR A 173 -4.84 -5.59 3.73
N TRP A 174 -4.42 -4.74 4.69
CA TRP A 174 -5.03 -3.41 4.82
C TRP A 174 -4.83 -2.59 3.53
N ASP A 175 -3.65 -2.75 2.92
CA ASP A 175 -3.15 -2.08 1.73
C ASP A 175 -3.92 -2.44 0.45
N ILE A 176 -4.67 -3.54 0.47
CA ILE A 176 -5.58 -3.91 -0.61
C ILE A 176 -7.03 -3.60 -0.21
N LEU A 177 -7.39 -3.86 1.05
CA LEU A 177 -8.76 -3.67 1.54
C LEU A 177 -9.19 -2.20 1.45
N LEU A 178 -8.44 -1.28 2.04
CA LEU A 178 -8.87 0.13 2.12
C LEU A 178 -9.05 0.76 0.72
N PRO A 179 -8.08 0.64 -0.21
CA PRO A 179 -8.27 1.18 -1.55
C PRO A 179 -9.44 0.53 -2.31
N THR A 180 -9.67 -0.77 -2.11
CA THR A 180 -10.80 -1.45 -2.74
C THR A 180 -12.12 -0.92 -2.20
N VAL A 181 -12.26 -0.76 -0.87
CA VAL A 181 -13.46 -0.18 -0.26
C VAL A 181 -13.66 1.26 -0.71
N ALA A 182 -12.62 2.10 -0.70
CA ALA A 182 -12.68 3.48 -1.18
C ALA A 182 -13.17 3.57 -2.63
N SER A 183 -12.71 2.66 -3.50
CA SER A 183 -13.10 2.64 -4.91
C SER A 183 -14.58 2.35 -5.16
N LEU A 184 -15.31 1.80 -4.17
CA LEU A 184 -16.75 1.59 -4.25
C LEU A 184 -17.55 2.89 -4.11
N HIS A 185 -16.97 3.90 -3.46
CA HIS A 185 -17.63 5.17 -3.14
C HIS A 185 -17.09 6.33 -3.96
N HIS A 186 -15.76 6.38 -4.14
CA HIS A 186 -15.05 7.54 -4.68
C HIS A 186 -14.21 7.18 -5.89
N SER A 187 -13.89 8.18 -6.72
CA SER A 187 -12.90 7.99 -7.78
C SER A 187 -11.53 7.76 -7.14
N VAL A 188 -11.00 6.56 -7.35
CA VAL A 188 -9.66 6.19 -6.91
C VAL A 188 -8.77 6.22 -8.14
N GLU A 189 -7.61 6.88 -8.04
CA GLU A 189 -6.61 6.90 -9.11
C GLU A 189 -5.23 6.54 -8.58
N PHE A 190 -4.40 5.91 -9.42
CA PHE A 190 -3.02 5.60 -9.07
C PHE A 190 -2.09 6.76 -9.38
N VAL A 191 -1.29 7.22 -8.42
CA VAL A 191 -0.16 8.10 -8.71
C VAL A 191 0.92 7.29 -9.43
N ALA A 192 1.39 7.78 -10.57
CA ALA A 192 2.40 7.09 -11.37
C ALA A 192 3.72 7.00 -10.62
N ALA A 193 4.42 5.87 -10.76
CA ALA A 193 5.79 5.74 -10.29
C ALA A 193 6.76 6.55 -11.18
N PRO A 194 7.91 6.99 -10.66
CA PRO A 194 8.36 6.92 -9.26
C PRO A 194 7.73 7.99 -8.37
N PHE A 195 6.96 7.61 -7.35
CA PHE A 195 6.39 8.57 -6.39
C PHE A 195 6.68 8.18 -4.94
N LEU A 196 6.58 6.89 -4.62
CA LEU A 196 7.00 6.34 -3.34
C LEU A 196 8.19 5.40 -3.56
N LEU A 197 9.23 5.50 -2.73
CA LEU A 197 10.42 4.65 -2.78
C LEU A 197 10.55 3.88 -1.46
N HIS A 198 11.06 2.65 -1.55
CA HIS A 198 11.29 1.80 -0.40
C HIS A 198 12.54 0.98 -0.59
N GLU A 199 13.41 0.96 0.42
CA GLU A 199 14.53 0.04 0.40
C GLU A 199 14.04 -1.39 0.58
N VAL A 200 14.32 -2.24 -0.41
CA VAL A 200 13.90 -3.63 -0.34
C VAL A 200 14.54 -4.31 0.88
N HIS A 201 13.72 -4.98 1.67
CA HIS A 201 14.17 -5.83 2.75
C HIS A 201 13.30 -7.08 2.84
N PRO A 202 13.80 -8.18 3.45
CA PRO A 202 13.05 -9.41 3.59
C PRO A 202 11.70 -9.18 4.27
N ALA A 203 10.63 -9.69 3.66
CA ALA A 203 9.31 -9.67 4.26
C ALA A 203 9.25 -10.71 5.39
N ARG A 204 8.90 -10.29 6.60
CA ARG A 204 8.79 -11.16 7.78
C ARG A 204 7.33 -11.42 8.16
N TRP A 205 6.54 -11.87 7.20
CA TRP A 205 5.12 -12.13 7.46
C TRP A 205 4.92 -13.45 8.20
N ASN A 206 4.06 -13.42 9.21
CA ASN A 206 3.52 -14.63 9.80
C ASN A 206 2.49 -15.24 8.83
N SER A 207 2.73 -16.46 8.36
CA SER A 207 1.86 -17.13 7.38
C SER A 207 0.45 -17.41 7.90
N ALA A 208 0.30 -17.65 9.20
CA ALA A 208 -1.00 -17.88 9.82
C ALA A 208 -1.82 -16.58 9.85
N ASP A 209 -1.22 -15.48 10.30
CA ASP A 209 -1.83 -14.15 10.25
C ASP A 209 -2.22 -13.77 8.82
N TYR A 210 -1.32 -13.99 7.85
CA TYR A 210 -1.59 -13.70 6.44
C TYR A 210 -2.81 -14.48 5.90
N LYS A 211 -2.95 -15.76 6.27
CA LYS A 211 -4.12 -16.57 5.89
C LYS A 211 -5.40 -16.01 6.52
N MET A 212 -5.36 -15.71 7.82
CA MET A 212 -6.50 -15.22 8.59
C MET A 212 -6.96 -13.83 8.11
N LEU A 213 -6.02 -12.90 7.92
CA LEU A 213 -6.30 -11.53 7.48
C LEU A 213 -6.80 -11.49 6.04
N ARG A 214 -6.32 -12.38 5.15
CA ARG A 214 -6.90 -12.53 3.81
C ARG A 214 -8.39 -12.88 3.89
N GLU A 215 -8.71 -13.90 4.67
CA GLU A 215 -10.10 -14.37 4.82
C GLU A 215 -10.98 -13.26 5.40
N ARG A 216 -10.50 -12.60 6.46
CA ARG A 216 -11.18 -11.45 7.04
C ARG A 216 -11.38 -10.32 6.03
N ALA A 217 -10.35 -9.94 5.28
CA ALA A 217 -10.41 -8.83 4.32
C ALA A 217 -11.42 -9.10 3.22
N VAL A 218 -11.44 -10.32 2.69
CA VAL A 218 -12.43 -10.73 1.68
C VAL A 218 -13.85 -10.67 2.23
N ASN A 219 -14.08 -11.20 3.43
CA ASN A 219 -15.40 -11.19 4.05
C ASN A 219 -15.89 -9.77 4.33
N VAL A 220 -15.03 -8.92 4.88
CA VAL A 220 -15.33 -7.50 5.15
C VAL A 220 -15.63 -6.76 3.84
N MET A 221 -14.80 -6.94 2.81
CA MET A 221 -15.01 -6.31 1.51
C MET A 221 -16.35 -6.70 0.88
N VAL A 222 -16.70 -7.99 0.89
CA VAL A 222 -17.98 -8.49 0.33
C VAL A 222 -19.17 -7.99 1.14
N ALA A 223 -19.08 -8.02 2.48
CA ALA A 223 -20.14 -7.52 3.35
C ALA A 223 -20.37 -6.01 3.14
N HIS A 224 -19.29 -5.24 3.05
CA HIS A 224 -19.34 -3.81 2.75
C HIS A 224 -19.98 -3.55 1.39
N ALA A 225 -19.52 -4.23 0.34
CA ALA A 225 -20.09 -4.08 -1.00
C ALA A 225 -21.59 -4.42 -1.03
N ARG A 226 -22.03 -5.48 -0.34
CA ARG A 226 -23.46 -5.85 -0.25
C ARG A 226 -24.29 -4.78 0.44
N ARG A 227 -23.76 -4.18 1.52
CA ARG A 227 -24.43 -3.09 2.25
C ARG A 227 -24.75 -1.90 1.34
N TYR A 228 -23.85 -1.60 0.40
CA TYR A 228 -23.96 -0.43 -0.48
C TYR A 228 -24.40 -0.74 -1.91
N GLN A 229 -24.66 -2.00 -2.27
CA GLN A 229 -24.97 -2.38 -3.67
C GLN A 229 -26.18 -1.66 -4.25
N ALA A 230 -27.18 -1.32 -3.43
CA ALA A 230 -28.41 -0.66 -3.85
C ALA A 230 -28.21 0.85 -4.10
N THR A 231 -27.21 1.48 -3.49
CA THR A 231 -26.99 2.93 -3.51
C THR A 231 -25.69 3.33 -4.22
N ARG A 232 -24.77 2.39 -4.43
CA ARG A 232 -23.46 2.61 -5.06
C ARG A 232 -23.27 1.68 -6.26
N PRO A 233 -23.34 2.19 -7.50
CA PRO A 233 -23.19 1.36 -8.70
C PRO A 233 -21.87 0.58 -8.76
N ARG A 234 -20.77 1.13 -8.23
CA ARG A 234 -19.47 0.45 -8.19
C ARG A 234 -19.46 -0.74 -7.23
N ALA A 235 -20.21 -0.69 -6.13
CA ALA A 235 -20.38 -1.82 -5.22
C ALA A 235 -21.14 -2.98 -5.90
N ALA A 236 -22.22 -2.67 -6.63
CA ALA A 236 -22.93 -3.66 -7.43
C ALA A 236 -22.04 -4.27 -8.54
N ALA A 237 -21.28 -3.43 -9.24
CA ALA A 237 -20.33 -3.87 -10.28
C ALA A 237 -19.21 -4.76 -9.71
N PHE A 238 -18.69 -4.42 -8.53
CA PHE A 238 -17.70 -5.24 -7.83
C PHE A 238 -18.24 -6.64 -7.51
N LEU A 239 -19.45 -6.73 -6.94
CA LEU A 239 -20.09 -8.00 -6.59
C LEU A 239 -20.38 -8.86 -7.83
N ALA A 240 -20.98 -8.26 -8.86
CA ALA A 240 -21.25 -8.97 -10.11
C ALA A 240 -19.96 -9.50 -10.76
N GLY A 241 -18.88 -8.72 -10.70
CA GLY A 241 -17.57 -9.14 -11.19
C GLY A 241 -16.93 -10.24 -10.39
N LEU A 242 -17.08 -10.19 -9.07
CA LEU A 242 -16.58 -11.22 -8.19
C LEU A 242 -17.29 -12.55 -8.48
N GLU A 243 -18.62 -12.55 -8.59
CA GLU A 243 -19.39 -13.76 -8.88
C GLU A 243 -19.06 -14.33 -10.27
N ALA A 244 -18.94 -13.47 -11.28
CA ALA A 244 -18.52 -13.90 -12.61
C ALA A 244 -17.10 -14.48 -12.61
N PHE A 245 -16.17 -13.89 -11.84
CA PHE A 245 -14.80 -14.39 -11.71
C PHE A 245 -14.74 -15.75 -10.99
N LEU A 246 -15.60 -15.95 -9.98
CA LEU A 246 -15.71 -17.20 -9.23
C LEU A 246 -16.50 -18.28 -9.99
N GLY A 247 -17.27 -17.91 -11.00
CA GLY A 247 -18.15 -18.81 -11.76
C GLY A 247 -19.42 -19.18 -11.00
N GLY A 248 -19.92 -18.29 -10.14
CA GLY A 248 -21.11 -18.51 -9.31
C GLY A 248 -21.13 -17.62 -8.06
N PRO A 249 -22.12 -17.79 -7.17
CA PRO A 249 -22.23 -16.99 -5.97
C PRO A 249 -21.00 -17.14 -5.07
N PHE A 250 -20.64 -16.08 -4.36
CA PHE A 250 -19.53 -16.08 -3.40
C PHE A 250 -19.72 -17.16 -2.31
N GLU A 251 -20.96 -17.38 -1.89
CA GLU A 251 -21.32 -18.41 -0.92
C GLU A 251 -21.66 -19.75 -1.59
N PRO A 252 -21.36 -20.90 -0.94
CA PRO A 252 -20.68 -21.03 0.35
C PRO A 252 -19.17 -20.72 0.26
N LEU A 253 -18.61 -20.26 1.39
CA LEU A 253 -17.20 -19.90 1.56
C LEU A 253 -16.31 -21.14 1.56
N THR A 254 -15.43 -21.26 0.57
CA THR A 254 -14.34 -22.26 0.57
C THR A 254 -13.00 -21.55 0.61
N GLU A 255 -11.96 -22.21 1.13
CA GLU A 255 -10.60 -21.62 1.14
C GLU A 255 -10.15 -21.21 -0.27
N ARG A 256 -10.54 -21.97 -1.30
CA ARG A 256 -10.26 -21.63 -2.70
C ARG A 256 -10.98 -20.37 -3.13
N LYS A 257 -12.28 -20.23 -2.86
CA LYS A 257 -13.04 -19.02 -3.18
C LYS A 257 -12.47 -17.80 -2.46
N ILE A 258 -12.09 -17.91 -1.18
CA ILE A 258 -11.42 -16.82 -0.46
C ILE A 258 -10.12 -16.40 -1.16
N LYS A 259 -9.28 -17.35 -1.58
CA LYS A 259 -8.05 -17.04 -2.32
C LYS A 259 -8.34 -16.38 -3.67
N ASP A 260 -9.29 -16.91 -4.43
CA ASP A 260 -9.68 -16.36 -5.73
C ASP A 260 -10.32 -14.96 -5.56
N SER A 261 -11.12 -14.70 -4.52
CA SER A 261 -11.65 -13.37 -4.20
C SER A 261 -10.56 -12.35 -3.84
N ALA A 262 -9.55 -12.76 -3.07
CA ALA A 262 -8.40 -11.89 -2.79
C ALA A 262 -7.60 -11.55 -4.06
N VAL A 263 -7.50 -12.49 -5.01
CA VAL A 263 -6.94 -12.21 -6.34
C VAL A 263 -7.83 -11.23 -7.11
N PHE A 264 -9.16 -11.40 -7.05
CA PHE A 264 -10.10 -10.48 -7.70
C PHE A 264 -9.99 -9.05 -7.16
N MET A 265 -9.85 -8.85 -5.83
CA MET A 265 -9.62 -7.53 -5.24
C MET A 265 -8.37 -6.85 -5.83
N ASN A 266 -7.27 -7.58 -6.01
CA ASN A 266 -6.08 -7.06 -6.67
C ASN A 266 -6.32 -6.74 -8.15
N LEU A 267 -7.05 -7.59 -8.87
CA LEU A 267 -7.41 -7.34 -10.27
C LEU A 267 -8.32 -6.12 -10.44
N TRP A 268 -9.20 -5.89 -9.46
CA TRP A 268 -10.04 -4.70 -9.41
C TRP A 268 -9.19 -3.43 -9.33
N LEU A 269 -8.23 -3.38 -8.40
CA LEU A 269 -7.28 -2.26 -8.32
C LEU A 269 -6.39 -2.15 -9.56
N ALA A 270 -5.92 -3.27 -10.11
CA ALA A 270 -5.12 -3.27 -11.34
C ALA A 270 -5.90 -2.79 -12.58
N LYS A 271 -7.24 -2.87 -12.57
CA LYS A 271 -8.10 -2.25 -13.60
C LYS A 271 -8.05 -0.73 -13.48
N ILE A 272 -8.13 -0.21 -12.25
CA ILE A 272 -8.05 1.23 -11.97
C ILE A 272 -6.67 1.79 -12.37
N GLU A 273 -5.61 1.03 -12.08
CA GLU A 273 -4.21 1.39 -12.37
C GLU A 273 -3.89 1.55 -13.87
N GLN A 274 -4.71 1.00 -14.78
CA GLN A 274 -4.48 1.11 -16.24
C GLN A 274 -4.54 2.56 -16.76
N SER A 275 -5.17 3.45 -16.01
CA SER A 275 -5.23 4.89 -16.30
C SER A 275 -4.62 5.65 -15.13
N PRO A 276 -3.27 5.65 -15.00
CA PRO A 276 -2.62 6.33 -13.89
C PRO A 276 -2.95 7.82 -13.93
N SER A 277 -3.11 8.38 -12.74
CA SER A 277 -3.41 9.78 -12.52
C SER A 277 -2.34 10.67 -13.13
N ARG A 278 -2.77 11.71 -13.83
CA ARG A 278 -1.91 12.81 -14.28
C ARG A 278 -2.09 14.05 -13.41
N LEU A 279 -2.78 13.90 -12.28
CA LEU A 279 -3.17 14.99 -11.41
C LEU A 279 -2.00 15.51 -10.59
N VAL A 280 -1.03 14.64 -10.27
CA VAL A 280 0.12 14.91 -9.41
C VAL A 280 1.37 15.08 -10.27
N ALA A 281 2.01 16.23 -10.16
CA ALA A 281 3.31 16.49 -10.73
C ALA A 281 4.41 16.05 -9.76
N VAL A 282 5.21 15.07 -10.18
CA VAL A 282 6.37 14.57 -9.44
C VAL A 282 7.63 15.30 -9.91
N ASP A 283 8.45 15.77 -8.98
CA ASP A 283 9.73 16.40 -9.26
C ASP A 283 10.82 15.34 -9.51
N TYR A 284 11.06 15.03 -10.78
CA TYR A 284 12.10 14.07 -11.18
C TYR A 284 13.54 14.58 -10.95
N ASN A 285 13.73 15.84 -10.56
CA ASN A 285 15.06 16.36 -10.19
C ASN A 285 15.40 16.10 -8.72
N ASP A 286 14.54 15.41 -7.98
CA ASP A 286 14.79 14.98 -6.62
C ASP A 286 16.16 14.25 -6.53
N PRO A 287 17.12 14.75 -5.73
CA PRO A 287 18.45 14.14 -5.61
C PRO A 287 18.40 12.67 -5.21
N THR A 288 17.40 12.28 -4.42
CA THR A 288 17.18 10.90 -3.98
C THR A 288 16.82 10.03 -5.16
N ILE A 289 15.89 10.46 -6.01
CA ILE A 289 15.56 9.77 -7.26
C ILE A 289 16.81 9.63 -8.14
N ASN A 290 17.56 10.71 -8.33
CA ASN A 290 18.70 10.74 -9.25
C ASN A 290 19.79 9.71 -8.88
N ARG A 291 19.95 9.43 -7.58
CA ARG A 291 20.83 8.36 -7.10
C ARG A 291 20.44 6.98 -7.63
N PHE A 292 19.15 6.70 -7.79
CA PHE A 292 18.66 5.41 -8.28
C PHE A 292 18.40 5.38 -9.80
N ILE A 293 18.05 6.52 -10.41
CA ILE A 293 17.74 6.63 -11.84
C ILE A 293 18.98 6.65 -12.74
N SER A 294 20.11 7.20 -12.27
CA SER A 294 21.36 7.24 -13.05
C SER A 294 21.82 5.86 -13.55
N GLN A 295 21.35 4.77 -12.94
CA GLN A 295 21.62 3.38 -13.35
C GLN A 295 20.44 2.67 -14.03
N LEU A 296 19.21 3.21 -13.95
CA LEU A 296 18.06 2.69 -14.70
C LEU A 296 18.28 2.79 -16.22
N PHE A 297 19.07 3.78 -16.65
CA PHE A 297 19.46 3.97 -18.05
C PHE A 297 20.79 3.30 -18.42
N SER A 298 21.50 2.66 -17.48
CA SER A 298 22.70 1.85 -17.78
C SER A 298 22.39 0.38 -18.06
N HIS A 299 21.15 -0.06 -17.81
CA HIS A 299 20.70 -1.43 -18.05
C HIS A 299 19.42 -1.45 -18.88
N THR A 300 19.40 -2.22 -19.97
CA THR A 300 18.23 -2.36 -20.84
C THR A 300 17.03 -2.91 -20.05
N ALA A 301 15.80 -2.61 -20.48
CA ALA A 301 14.57 -3.07 -19.83
C ALA A 301 14.49 -4.60 -19.65
N GLU A 302 15.20 -5.35 -20.49
CA GLU A 302 15.37 -6.79 -20.41
C GLU A 302 16.28 -7.22 -19.24
N ALA A 303 17.34 -6.47 -18.95
CA ALA A 303 18.22 -6.73 -17.82
C ALA A 303 17.52 -6.46 -16.47
N LEU A 304 16.69 -5.42 -16.37
CA LEU A 304 15.85 -5.13 -15.19
C LEU A 304 14.79 -6.21 -14.96
N SER A 305 14.23 -6.79 -16.03
CA SER A 305 13.27 -7.89 -15.94
C SER A 305 13.93 -9.21 -15.49
N ILE A 306 15.17 -9.45 -15.90
CA ILE A 306 15.95 -10.64 -15.50
C ILE A 306 16.49 -10.47 -14.07
N ALA A 307 16.94 -9.28 -13.67
CA ALA A 307 17.42 -8.99 -12.32
C ALA A 307 16.28 -9.08 -11.28
N ASN A 308 15.12 -8.49 -11.55
CA ASN A 308 13.90 -8.66 -10.72
C ASN A 308 13.45 -10.12 -10.57
N TRP A 309 13.78 -10.94 -11.55
CA TRP A 309 13.38 -12.34 -11.59
C TRP A 309 14.37 -13.24 -10.83
N LEU A 310 15.66 -12.90 -10.83
CA LEU A 310 16.70 -13.55 -10.05
C LEU A 310 16.72 -13.11 -8.58
N ASP A 311 16.29 -11.88 -8.29
CA ASP A 311 16.31 -11.28 -6.95
C ASP A 311 15.04 -11.59 -6.12
N ALA A 312 14.45 -12.76 -6.33
CA ALA A 312 13.38 -13.28 -5.50
C ALA A 312 13.92 -13.74 -4.14
N ARG A 313 14.32 -12.76 -3.31
CA ARG A 313 14.31 -12.72 -1.84
C ARG A 313 14.83 -13.98 -1.15
N GLU A 314 16.11 -13.93 -0.82
CA GLU A 314 16.88 -14.75 0.14
C GLU A 314 16.11 -15.85 0.91
N ASP A 315 16.39 -17.10 0.56
CA ASP A 315 17.06 -18.06 1.45
C ASP A 315 17.76 -19.11 0.56
N ASP A 316 18.78 -18.63 -0.17
CA ASP A 316 19.31 -19.29 -1.36
C ASP A 316 20.61 -20.08 -1.13
N GLY A 317 21.06 -20.15 0.14
CA GLY A 317 22.21 -20.96 0.53
C GLY A 317 21.97 -22.47 0.45
N GLN A 318 20.73 -22.94 0.32
CA GLN A 318 20.39 -24.38 0.43
C GLN A 318 19.64 -24.98 -0.77
N GLN A 319 19.34 -24.22 -1.83
CA GLN A 319 18.54 -24.75 -2.94
C GLN A 319 19.37 -25.04 -4.17
N SER A 320 19.28 -26.28 -4.65
CA SER A 320 19.88 -26.68 -5.91
C SER A 320 19.32 -25.86 -7.08
N LEU A 321 20.15 -25.64 -8.09
CA LEU A 321 19.78 -25.00 -9.36
C LEU A 321 18.48 -25.60 -9.95
N PHE A 322 18.28 -26.91 -9.78
CA PHE A 322 17.07 -27.61 -10.19
C PHE A 322 15.81 -27.16 -9.43
N GLY A 323 15.92 -26.88 -8.13
CA GLY A 323 14.83 -26.31 -7.32
C GLY A 323 14.42 -24.91 -7.77
N LYS A 324 15.39 -24.10 -8.23
CA LYS A 324 15.16 -22.76 -8.80
C LYS A 324 14.47 -22.86 -10.16
N VAL A 325 14.94 -23.75 -11.05
CA VAL A 325 14.32 -24.02 -12.37
C VAL A 325 12.91 -24.59 -12.24
N HIS A 326 12.66 -25.52 -11.32
CA HIS A 326 11.32 -26.06 -11.12
C HIS A 326 10.33 -25.00 -10.57
N ARG A 327 10.79 -24.12 -9.68
CA ARG A 327 10.02 -22.94 -9.25
C ARG A 327 9.70 -22.01 -10.41
N PHE A 328 10.67 -21.73 -11.27
CA PHE A 328 10.48 -20.92 -12.48
C PHE A 328 9.37 -21.47 -13.36
N VAL A 329 9.43 -22.76 -13.68
CA VAL A 329 8.42 -23.42 -14.52
C VAL A 329 7.04 -23.36 -13.86
N LYS A 330 6.94 -23.62 -12.54
CA LYS A 330 5.68 -23.48 -11.81
C LYS A 330 5.14 -22.05 -11.84
N LEU A 331 6.02 -21.05 -11.74
CA LEU A 331 5.64 -19.64 -11.79
C LEU A 331 5.15 -19.26 -13.19
N ILE A 332 5.87 -19.62 -14.27
CA ILE A 332 5.43 -19.41 -15.66
C ILE A 332 4.04 -20.00 -15.89
N LEU A 333 3.81 -21.23 -15.42
CA LEU A 333 2.52 -21.90 -15.56
C LEU A 333 1.43 -21.18 -14.76
N ARG A 334 1.73 -20.65 -13.57
CA ARG A 334 0.81 -19.83 -12.78
C ARG A 334 0.51 -18.49 -13.46
N THR A 335 1.52 -17.80 -13.97
CA THR A 335 1.37 -16.53 -14.69
C THR A 335 0.54 -16.71 -15.96
N ARG A 336 0.81 -17.74 -16.77
CA ARG A 336 -0.01 -18.08 -17.94
C ARG A 336 -1.47 -18.40 -17.57
N ARG A 337 -1.69 -19.09 -16.45
CA ARG A 337 -3.06 -19.34 -15.94
C ARG A 337 -3.73 -18.06 -15.46
N ALA A 338 -3.00 -17.16 -14.79
CA ALA A 338 -3.50 -15.87 -14.37
C ALA A 338 -3.82 -14.96 -15.57
N GLN A 339 -2.96 -14.91 -16.59
CA GLN A 339 -3.20 -14.20 -17.85
C GLN A 339 -4.46 -14.72 -18.55
N LYS A 340 -4.63 -16.04 -18.66
CA LYS A 340 -5.89 -16.62 -19.19
C LYS A 340 -7.11 -16.27 -18.34
N LYS A 341 -6.98 -16.14 -17.02
CA LYS A 341 -8.05 -15.65 -16.14
C LYS A 341 -8.33 -14.17 -16.38
N VAL A 342 -7.31 -13.33 -16.54
CA VAL A 342 -7.45 -11.89 -16.85
C VAL A 342 -8.09 -11.67 -18.22
N GLU A 343 -7.73 -12.46 -19.23
CA GLU A 343 -8.39 -12.45 -20.54
C GLU A 343 -9.87 -12.82 -20.44
N ARG A 344 -10.24 -13.77 -19.57
CA ARG A 344 -11.65 -14.07 -19.28
C ARG A 344 -12.34 -12.88 -18.60
N VAL A 345 -11.68 -12.22 -17.63
CA VAL A 345 -12.20 -11.03 -16.96
C VAL A 345 -12.43 -9.90 -17.97
N ARG A 346 -11.49 -9.64 -18.88
CA ARG A 346 -11.66 -8.64 -19.96
C ARG A 346 -12.84 -8.94 -20.88
N LYS A 347 -13.13 -10.22 -21.14
CA LYS A 347 -14.32 -10.63 -21.93
C LYS A 347 -15.63 -10.40 -21.19
N VAL A 348 -15.62 -10.47 -19.85
CA VAL A 348 -16.80 -10.21 -19.00
C VAL A 348 -17.00 -8.70 -18.78
N PHE A 349 -15.94 -7.90 -18.93
CA PHE A 349 -15.94 -6.46 -18.76
C PHE A 349 -15.39 -5.74 -19.99
N PRO A 350 -16.15 -5.65 -21.10
CA PRO A 350 -15.82 -4.72 -22.17
C PRO A 350 -15.89 -3.29 -21.60
N SER A 351 -14.91 -2.48 -21.98
CA SER A 351 -14.69 -1.08 -21.58
C SER A 351 -15.93 -0.22 -21.62
#